data_AF-A0A7W5KE82-F1
#
_entry.id   AF-A0A7W5KE82-F1
#
_cell.length_a   1.000
_cell.length_b   1.000
_cell.length_c   1.000
_cell.angle_alpha   90.00
_cell.angle_beta   90.00
_cell.angle_gamma   90.00
#
_symmetry.space_group_name_H-M   'P 1'
#
loop_
_entity.id
_entity.type
_entity.pdbx_description
1 polymer ?
#
loop_
_entity_poly.entity_id
_entity_poly.type
_entity_poly.pdbx_seq_one_letter_code
_entity_poly.pdbx_strand_id
1 'polypeptide(L)'
;MKTSRPYTLRVPRDLRERIDAQAERQRCLPSELIRRAVVHYLDGQQRLSDSELRHLRVAEYTQVALDAIIREDHPELRDTLVLETNRRMEKYHGA
;
A
#
# COMPACT_ATOMS: atom_id res chain seq x y z
N MET A 1 7.28 5.87 -30.18
CA MET A 1 6.54 4.62 -29.86
C MET A 1 7.43 3.78 -28.95
N LYS A 2 7.04 3.51 -27.69
CA LYS A 2 7.84 2.62 -26.82
C LYS A 2 7.87 1.23 -27.46
N THR A 3 9.06 0.66 -27.64
CA THR A 3 9.26 -0.65 -28.25
C THR A 3 8.64 -1.74 -27.36
N SER A 4 7.58 -2.39 -27.85
CA SER A 4 6.97 -3.53 -27.15
C SER A 4 7.77 -4.80 -27.47
N ARG A 5 8.30 -5.46 -26.45
CA ARG A 5 8.95 -6.78 -26.58
C ARG A 5 7.98 -7.88 -26.13
N PRO A 6 7.96 -9.05 -26.79
CA PRO A 6 7.11 -10.16 -26.36
C PRO A 6 7.57 -10.71 -25.01
N TYR A 7 6.62 -11.08 -24.16
CA TYR A 7 6.87 -11.76 -22.90
C TYR A 7 6.16 -13.12 -22.95
N THR A 8 6.89 -14.21 -22.71
CA THR A 8 6.34 -15.58 -22.75
C THR A 8 6.12 -16.06 -21.32
N LEU A 9 4.89 -16.42 -20.99
CA LEU A 9 4.48 -16.84 -19.65
C LEU A 9 3.96 -18.27 -19.69
N ARG A 10 4.34 -19.07 -18.68
CA ARG A 10 3.67 -20.35 -18.42
C ARG A 10 2.44 -20.08 -17.57
N VAL A 11 1.27 -20.43 -18.08
CA VAL A 11 -0.01 -20.24 -17.41
C VAL A 11 -0.67 -21.61 -17.20
N PRO A 12 -1.09 -21.96 -15.97
CA PRO A 12 -1.85 -23.18 -15.71
C PRO A 12 -3.10 -23.24 -16.59
N ARG A 13 -3.50 -24.45 -17.00
CA ARG A 13 -4.62 -24.65 -17.93
C ARG A 13 -5.91 -23.97 -17.45
N ASP A 14 -6.29 -24.18 -16.20
CA ASP A 14 -7.51 -23.62 -15.62
C ASP A 14 -7.51 -22.08 -15.64
N LEU A 15 -6.35 -21.47 -15.42
CA LEU A 15 -6.19 -20.03 -15.47
C LEU A 15 -6.27 -19.52 -16.92
N ARG A 16 -5.72 -20.27 -17.88
CA ARG A 16 -5.83 -19.94 -19.31
C ARG A 16 -7.29 -19.93 -19.76
N GLU A 17 -8.05 -20.97 -19.41
CA GLU A 17 -9.48 -21.08 -19.76
C GLU A 17 -10.29 -19.91 -19.17
N ARG A 18 -10.00 -19.50 -17.94
CA ARG A 18 -10.63 -18.33 -17.30
C ARG A 18 -10.27 -17.01 -17.99
N ILE A 19 -9.03 -16.85 -18.44
CA ILE A 19 -8.57 -15.66 -19.17
C ILE A 19 -9.29 -15.59 -20.53
N ASP A 20 -9.34 -16.71 -21.26
CA ASP A 20 -9.98 -16.77 -22.57
C ASP A 20 -11.48 -16.44 -22.46
N ALA A 21 -12.19 -17.06 -21.52
CA ALA A 21 -13.61 -16.78 -21.28
C ALA A 21 -13.87 -15.31 -20.89
N GLN A 22 -12.98 -14.71 -20.10
CA GLN A 22 -13.11 -13.30 -19.71
C GLN A 22 -12.78 -12.34 -20.87
N ALA A 23 -11.81 -12.69 -21.71
CA ALA A 23 -11.44 -11.93 -22.89
C ALA A 23 -12.58 -11.91 -23.91
N GLU A 24 -13.24 -13.06 -24.13
CA GLU A 24 -14.44 -13.16 -24.95
C GLU A 24 -15.59 -12.28 -24.44
N ARG A 25 -15.88 -12.33 -23.14
CA ARG A 25 -16.90 -11.48 -22.50
C ARG A 25 -16.64 -9.99 -22.70
N GLN A 26 -15.37 -9.59 -22.66
CA GLN A 26 -14.94 -8.19 -22.84
C GLN A 26 -14.66 -7.82 -24.30
N ARG A 27 -14.83 -8.76 -25.24
CA ARG A 27 -14.52 -8.60 -26.67
C ARG A 27 -13.11 -8.06 -26.92
N CYS A 28 -12.14 -8.56 -26.16
CA CYS A 28 -10.74 -8.17 -26.27
C CYS A 28 -9.83 -9.38 -26.45
N LEU A 29 -8.57 -9.14 -26.84
CA LEU A 29 -7.58 -10.21 -26.92
C LEU A 29 -7.15 -10.64 -25.50
N PRO A 30 -6.87 -11.93 -25.24
CA PRO A 30 -6.30 -12.39 -23.97
C PRO A 30 -5.04 -11.63 -23.56
N SER A 31 -4.18 -11.28 -24.52
CA SER A 31 -2.97 -10.49 -24.29
C SER A 31 -3.27 -9.06 -23.83
N GLU A 32 -4.36 -8.46 -24.29
CA GLU A 32 -4.80 -7.14 -23.87
C GLU A 32 -5.41 -7.18 -22.47
N LEU A 33 -6.20 -8.22 -22.16
CA LEU A 33 -6.71 -8.45 -20.82
C LEU A 33 -5.57 -8.61 -19.80
N ILE A 34 -4.57 -9.45 -20.12
CA ILE A 34 -3.39 -9.66 -19.27
C ILE A 34 -2.61 -8.36 -19.11
N ARG A 35 -2.37 -7.61 -20.19
CA ARG A 35 -1.67 -6.32 -20.12
C ARG A 35 -2.38 -5.35 -19.19
N ARG A 36 -3.71 -5.20 -19.32
CA ARG A 36 -4.51 -4.33 -18.45
C ARG A 36 -4.46 -4.77 -16.99
N ALA A 37 -4.57 -6.07 -16.74
CA ALA A 37 -4.49 -6.61 -15.38
C ALA A 37 -3.12 -6.32 -14.74
N VAL A 38 -2.04 -6.50 -15.49
CA VAL A 38 -0.67 -6.20 -15.02
C VAL A 38 -0.50 -4.71 -14.76
N VAL A 39 -0.93 -3.83 -15.67
CA VAL A 39 -0.87 -2.38 -15.47
C VAL A 39 -1.68 -1.97 -14.23
N HIS A 40 -2.92 -2.45 -14.12
CA HIS A 40 -3.78 -2.14 -12.97
C HIS A 40 -3.17 -2.64 -11.65
N TYR A 41 -2.58 -3.83 -11.64
CA TYR A 41 -1.91 -4.36 -10.46
C TYR A 41 -0.73 -3.48 -10.05
N LEU A 42 0.16 -3.14 -11.00
CA LEU A 42 1.35 -2.32 -10.71
C LEU A 42 0.97 -0.90 -10.28
N ASP A 43 0.02 -0.27 -10.96
CA ASP A 43 -0.49 1.05 -10.59
C ASP A 43 -1.19 1.03 -9.21
N GLY A 44 -1.93 -0.05 -8.93
CA GLY A 44 -2.57 -0.26 -7.63
C GLY A 44 -1.56 -0.44 -6.50
N GLN A 45 -0.48 -1.21 -6.72
CA GLN A 45 0.60 -1.37 -5.75
C GLN A 45 1.32 -0.05 -5.47
N GLN A 46 1.58 0.75 -6.51
CA GLN A 46 2.19 2.08 -6.34
C GLN A 46 1.28 3.03 -5.55
N ARG A 47 -0.03 3.01 -5.80
CA ARG A 47 -0.99 3.82 -5.04
C ARG A 47 -1.11 3.38 -3.58
N LEU A 48 -1.05 2.07 -3.31
CA LEU A 48 -1.05 1.55 -1.95
C LEU A 48 0.21 2.02 -1.20
N SER A 49 1.39 1.88 -1.80
CA SER A 49 2.63 2.36 -1.18
C SER A 49 2.63 3.87 -0.96
N ASP A 50 2.14 4.65 -1.93
CA ASP A 50 2.05 6.12 -1.79
C ASP A 50 1.02 6.53 -0.72
N SER A 51 -0.07 5.78 -0.59
CA SER A 51 -1.10 6.00 0.44
C SER A 51 -0.59 5.65 1.83
N GLU A 52 0.11 4.52 1.98
CA GLU A 52 0.76 4.11 3.22
C GLU A 52 1.79 5.16 3.66
N LEU A 53 2.65 5.61 2.73
CA LEU A 53 3.60 6.68 2.99
C LEU A 53 2.91 8.00 3.38
N ARG A 54 1.77 8.32 2.77
CA ARG A 54 0.99 9.51 3.14
C ARG A 54 0.42 9.38 4.55
N HIS A 55 -0.14 8.23 4.91
CA HIS A 55 -0.65 7.99 6.26
C HIS A 55 0.46 8.07 7.31
N LEU A 56 1.64 7.50 7.02
CA LEU A 56 2.81 7.62 7.89
C LEU A 56 3.23 9.08 8.07
N ARG A 57 3.29 9.87 6.99
CA ARG A 57 3.63 11.31 7.08
C ARG A 57 2.62 12.11 7.91
N VAL A 58 1.32 11.83 7.77
CA VAL A 58 0.29 12.50 8.56
C VAL A 58 0.37 12.10 10.03
N ALA A 59 0.56 10.81 10.32
CA ALA A 59 0.75 10.32 11.68
C ALA A 59 1.95 10.99 12.34
N GLU A 60 3.08 11.08 11.63
CA GLU A 60 4.29 11.72 12.14
C GLU A 60 4.09 13.22 12.39
N TYR A 61 3.43 13.92 11.46
CA TYR A 61 3.09 15.33 11.66
C TYR A 61 2.23 15.53 12.90
N THR A 62 1.21 14.69 13.11
CA THR A 62 0.36 14.73 14.30
C THR A 62 1.15 14.48 15.58
N GLN A 63 2.06 13.49 15.58
CA GLN A 63 2.91 13.21 16.75
C GLN A 63 3.80 14.39 17.10
N VAL A 64 4.46 14.99 16.11
CA VAL A 64 5.34 16.15 16.32
C VAL A 64 4.55 17.38 16.79
N ALA A 65 3.38 17.64 16.18
CA ALA A 65 2.52 18.75 16.58
C ALA A 65 2.01 18.59 18.02
N LEU A 66 1.58 17.39 18.39
CA LEU A 66 1.13 17.10 19.76
C LEU A 66 2.28 17.21 20.76
N ASP A 67 3.49 16.72 20.45
CA ASP A 67 4.64 16.87 21.34
C ASP A 67 5.01 18.35 21.52
N ALA A 68 4.88 19.17 20.48
CA ALA A 68 5.10 20.62 20.57
C ALA A 68 4.07 21.28 21.51
N ILE A 69 2.78 20.98 21.32
CA ILE A 69 1.69 21.49 22.18
C ILE A 69 1.88 21.06 23.62
N ILE A 70 2.20 19.77 23.87
CA ILE A 70 2.42 19.26 25.23
C ILE A 70 3.61 19.95 25.88
N ARG A 71 4.70 20.18 25.15
CA ARG A 71 5.87 20.91 25.69
C ARG A 71 5.53 22.35 26.07
N GLU A 72 4.62 22.99 25.37
CA GLU A 72 4.21 24.37 25.62
C GLU A 72 3.19 24.47 26.77
N ASP A 73 2.13 23.67 26.71
CA ASP A 73 0.98 23.81 27.61
C ASP A 73 1.03 22.89 28.84
N HIS A 74 1.66 21.72 28.73
CA HIS A 74 1.68 20.67 29.76
C HIS A 74 3.04 19.94 29.86
N PRO A 75 4.15 20.67 30.06
CA PRO A 75 5.49 20.08 30.02
C PRO A 75 5.70 18.96 31.04
N GLU A 76 5.01 19.01 32.17
CA GLU A 76 5.04 18.00 33.24
C GLU A 76 4.51 16.62 32.81
N LEU A 77 3.61 16.58 31.82
CA LEU A 77 3.00 15.33 31.35
C LEU A 77 3.86 14.61 30.31
N ARG A 78 4.82 15.30 29.70
CA ARG A 78 5.55 14.80 28.54
C ARG A 78 6.22 13.45 28.80
N ASP A 79 7.02 13.36 29.85
CA ASP A 79 7.79 12.14 30.15
C ASP A 79 6.87 10.97 30.54
N THR A 80 5.76 11.27 31.23
CA THR A 80 4.74 10.27 31.57
C THR A 80 4.08 9.70 30.31
N LEU A 81 3.74 10.56 29.35
CA LEU A 81 3.12 10.14 28.09
C LEU A 81 4.08 9.32 27.22
N VAL A 82 5.37 9.67 27.19
CA VAL A 82 6.40 8.86 26.50
C VAL A 82 6.51 7.47 27.14
N LEU A 83 6.60 7.41 28.47
CA LEU A 83 6.71 6.14 29.20
C LEU A 83 5.48 5.23 28.97
N GLU A 84 4.27 5.80 29.09
CA GLU A 84 3.03 5.06 28.85
C GLU A 84 2.88 4.61 27.39
N THR A 85 3.38 5.39 26.44
CA THR A 85 3.41 5.00 25.02
C THR A 85 4.30 3.78 24.84
N ASN A 86 5.53 3.80 25.36
CA ASN A 86 6.45 2.65 25.27
C ASN A 86 5.85 1.40 25.91
N ARG A 87 5.28 1.52 27.12
CA ARG A 87 4.63 0.41 27.83
C ARG A 87 3.48 -0.20 27.02
N ARG A 88 2.70 0.61 26.31
CA ARG A 88 1.60 0.13 25.45
C ARG A 88 2.10 -0.51 24.17
N MET A 89 3.18 0.02 23.59
CA MET A 89 3.83 -0.59 22.43
C MET A 89 4.36 -1.99 22.77
N GLU A 90 5.07 -2.13 23.88
CA GLU A 90 5.53 -3.44 24.38
C GLU A 90 4.35 -4.39 24.63
N LYS A 91 3.32 -3.91 25.34
CA LYS A 91 2.17 -4.75 25.75
C LYS A 91 1.31 -5.24 24.59
N TYR A 92 1.04 -4.39 23.60
CA TYR A 92 0.06 -4.69 22.52
C TYR A 92 0.71 -5.02 21.18
N HIS A 93 1.96 -4.61 20.97
CA HIS A 93 2.64 -4.73 19.68
C HIS A 93 3.99 -5.47 19.78
N GLY A 94 4.44 -5.84 20.98
CA GLY A 94 5.61 -6.70 21.19
C GLY A 94 6.94 -6.09 20.73
N ALA A 95 6.98 -4.76 20.62
CA ALA A 95 8.18 -3.98 20.31
C ALA A 95 9.14 -3.94 21.50
#